data_AF-H5U0Y0-F1
#
_entry.id   AF-H5U0Y0-F1
#
_cell.length_a   1.000
_cell.length_b   1.000
_cell.length_c   1.000
_cell.angle_alpha   90.00
_cell.angle_beta   90.00
_cell.angle_gamma   90.00
#
_symmetry.space_group_name_H-M   'P 1'
#
loop_
_entity.id
_entity.type
_entity.pdbx_description
1 polymer ?
#
loop_
_entity_poly.entity_id
_entity_poly.type
_entity_poly.pdbx_seq_one_letter_code
_entity_poly.pdbx_strand_id
1 'polypeptide(L)'
;MEPTPEWIAAHAALSADITKISKRHGLRFRQMRDLVNTTERYPALIPMLIDWVRNVEEYSGLTDHRDLANFRDGLYRSLTTIDAMGTDAVPLLMEQYYLNPPLPEINSFAIGNALLYLAVPSDYEQMAKLGADRSLGSGRAAILEWLVKQGLPEGLQVVVDQLDDPSVRPLGIRAIRQYKPLPSGLRPVVAQYLDDPDSEVRKQARATLKKLPD
;
A
#
# COMPACT_ATOMS: atom_id res chain seq x y z
N MET A 1 25.06 3.07 -7.56
CA MET A 1 25.68 1.98 -6.78
C MET A 1 25.42 0.71 -7.55
N GLU A 2 26.43 -0.11 -7.79
CA GLU A 2 26.24 -1.40 -8.45
C GLU A 2 25.52 -2.37 -7.49
N PRO A 3 24.63 -3.24 -8.01
CA PRO A 3 23.94 -4.23 -7.17
C PRO A 3 24.92 -5.24 -6.58
N THR A 4 24.67 -5.66 -5.33
CA THR A 4 25.47 -6.67 -4.65
C THR A 4 25.31 -8.05 -5.31
N PRO A 5 26.27 -8.97 -5.17
CA PRO A 5 26.12 -10.35 -5.65
C PRO A 5 24.89 -11.06 -5.08
N GLU A 6 24.57 -10.83 -3.80
CA GLU A 6 23.37 -11.36 -3.14
C GLU A 6 22.09 -10.82 -3.79
N TRP A 7 22.03 -9.52 -4.08
CA TRP A 7 20.93 -8.89 -4.81
C TRP A 7 20.71 -9.51 -6.19
N ILE A 8 21.80 -9.71 -6.93
CA ILE A 8 21.76 -10.34 -8.26
C ILE A 8 21.24 -11.79 -8.15
N ALA A 9 21.72 -12.55 -7.16
CA ALA A 9 21.30 -13.93 -6.93
C ALA A 9 19.80 -14.02 -6.56
N ALA A 10 19.33 -13.17 -5.64
CA ALA A 10 17.93 -13.10 -5.24
C ALA A 10 17.00 -12.82 -6.45
N HIS A 11 17.37 -11.84 -7.28
CA HIS A 11 16.62 -11.51 -8.49
C HIS A 11 16.66 -12.64 -9.52
N ALA A 12 17.79 -13.34 -9.66
CA ALA A 12 17.91 -14.48 -10.55
C ALA A 12 17.03 -15.65 -10.09
N ALA A 13 16.99 -15.93 -8.79
CA ALA A 13 16.15 -16.98 -8.21
C ALA A 13 14.66 -16.73 -8.47
N LEU A 14 14.15 -15.54 -8.13
CA LEU A 14 12.76 -15.16 -8.42
C LEU A 14 12.47 -15.17 -9.94
N SER A 15 13.41 -14.69 -10.76
CA SER A 15 13.25 -14.71 -12.22
C SER A 15 13.17 -16.14 -12.79
N ALA A 16 13.87 -17.10 -12.18
CA ALA A 16 13.80 -18.51 -12.56
C ALA A 16 12.40 -19.07 -12.30
N ASP A 17 11.80 -18.80 -11.15
CA ASP A 17 10.45 -19.22 -10.80
C ASP A 17 9.37 -18.55 -11.67
N ILE A 18 9.47 -17.23 -11.87
CA ILE A 18 8.61 -16.48 -12.78
C ILE A 18 8.68 -17.11 -14.18
N THR A 19 9.88 -17.35 -14.69
CA THR A 19 10.08 -17.93 -16.03
C THR A 19 9.52 -19.34 -16.14
N LYS A 20 9.72 -20.17 -15.12
CA LYS A 20 9.24 -21.57 -15.07
C LYS A 20 7.72 -21.63 -15.13
N ILE A 21 7.02 -20.87 -14.29
CA ILE A 21 5.56 -20.83 -14.28
C ILE A 21 5.04 -20.15 -15.56
N SER A 22 5.66 -19.05 -15.99
CA SER A 22 5.26 -18.37 -17.22
C SER A 22 5.34 -19.28 -18.43
N LYS A 23 6.42 -20.05 -18.60
CA LYS A 23 6.54 -21.03 -19.71
C LYS A 23 5.43 -22.09 -19.65
N ARG A 24 5.13 -22.62 -18.46
CA ARG A 24 4.08 -23.63 -18.27
C ARG A 24 2.69 -23.12 -18.68
N HIS A 25 2.44 -21.83 -18.49
CA HIS A 25 1.13 -21.20 -18.73
C HIS A 25 1.09 -20.31 -19.99
N GLY A 26 2.12 -20.35 -20.84
CA GLY A 26 2.17 -19.55 -22.07
C GLY A 26 2.31 -18.04 -21.84
N LEU A 27 2.79 -17.61 -20.67
CA LEU A 27 3.02 -16.20 -20.34
C LEU A 27 4.44 -15.75 -20.77
N ARG A 28 4.57 -14.45 -21.06
CA ARG A 28 5.82 -13.84 -21.54
C ARG A 28 6.74 -13.30 -20.44
N PHE A 29 6.29 -13.32 -19.18
CA PHE A 29 7.05 -12.76 -18.06
C PHE A 29 8.32 -13.58 -17.77
N ARG A 30 9.39 -12.88 -17.41
CA ARG A 30 10.72 -13.45 -17.12
C ARG A 30 11.30 -12.96 -15.81
N GLN A 31 10.94 -11.77 -15.39
CA GLN A 31 11.49 -11.11 -14.20
C GLN A 31 10.42 -10.25 -13.52
N MET A 32 10.67 -9.90 -12.26
CA MET A 32 9.74 -9.11 -11.43
C MET A 32 9.32 -7.79 -12.08
N ARG A 33 10.24 -7.10 -12.77
CA ARG A 33 9.94 -5.83 -13.47
C ARG A 33 8.86 -5.97 -14.53
N ASP A 34 8.74 -7.14 -15.15
CA ASP A 34 7.73 -7.38 -16.17
C ASP A 34 6.31 -7.42 -15.56
N LEU A 35 6.20 -7.80 -14.28
CA LEU A 35 4.92 -7.89 -13.55
C LEU A 35 4.47 -6.54 -13.00
N VAL A 36 5.41 -5.70 -12.58
CA VAL A 36 5.12 -4.37 -11.99
C VAL A 36 4.65 -3.35 -13.04
N ASN A 37 5.09 -3.49 -14.29
CA ASN A 37 4.85 -2.50 -15.36
C ASN A 37 3.87 -3.00 -16.44
N THR A 38 3.19 -4.11 -16.22
CA THR A 38 2.28 -4.70 -17.20
C THR A 38 0.82 -4.39 -16.90
N THR A 39 0.00 -4.41 -17.94
CA THR A 39 -1.46 -4.45 -17.85
C THR A 39 -2.02 -5.84 -18.13
N GLU A 40 -1.16 -6.80 -18.50
CA GLU A 40 -1.54 -8.19 -18.73
C GLU A 40 -1.80 -8.95 -17.43
N ARG A 41 -2.78 -9.86 -17.45
CA ARG A 41 -3.15 -10.71 -16.32
C ARG A 41 -2.13 -11.84 -16.12
N TYR A 42 -1.90 -12.22 -14.87
CA TYR A 42 -0.99 -13.31 -14.49
C TYR A 42 -1.48 -14.11 -13.29
N PRO A 43 -2.73 -14.63 -13.28
CA PRO A 43 -3.28 -15.36 -12.15
C PRO A 43 -2.44 -16.60 -11.77
N ALA A 44 -1.81 -17.24 -12.75
CA ALA A 44 -0.94 -18.40 -12.51
C ALA A 44 0.32 -18.08 -11.68
N LEU A 45 0.76 -16.81 -11.63
CA LEU A 45 1.92 -16.38 -10.84
C LEU A 45 1.56 -15.99 -9.41
N ILE A 46 0.29 -15.70 -9.11
CA ILE A 46 -0.13 -15.20 -7.79
C ILE A 46 0.25 -16.15 -6.64
N PRO A 47 -0.01 -17.47 -6.69
CA PRO A 47 0.36 -18.36 -5.60
C PRO A 47 1.87 -18.37 -5.32
N MET A 48 2.69 -18.28 -6.36
CA MET A 48 4.15 -18.21 -6.22
C MET A 48 4.59 -16.88 -5.62
N LEU A 49 3.99 -15.76 -6.02
CA LEU A 49 4.32 -14.45 -5.44
C LEU A 49 3.95 -14.37 -3.95
N ILE A 50 2.80 -14.94 -3.56
CA ILE A 50 2.39 -15.06 -2.15
C ILE A 50 3.41 -15.90 -1.37
N ASP A 51 3.83 -17.04 -1.92
CA ASP A 51 4.83 -17.91 -1.30
C ASP A 51 6.18 -17.19 -1.15
N TRP A 52 6.60 -16.42 -2.16
CA TRP A 52 7.80 -15.60 -2.10
C TRP A 52 7.72 -14.50 -1.04
N VAL A 53 6.59 -13.83 -0.86
CA VAL A 53 6.44 -12.82 0.21
C VAL A 53 6.56 -13.45 1.60
N ARG A 54 5.98 -14.64 1.77
CA ARG A 54 5.99 -15.37 3.05
C ARG A 54 7.39 -15.85 3.45
N ASN A 55 8.20 -16.24 2.47
CA ASN A 55 9.50 -16.88 2.68
C ASN A 55 10.68 -16.06 2.09
N VAL A 56 10.53 -14.73 1.98
CA VAL A 56 11.49 -13.92 1.21
C VAL A 56 12.90 -13.96 1.80
N GLU A 57 13.08 -14.02 3.12
CA GLU A 57 14.40 -14.14 3.75
C GLU A 57 15.11 -15.42 3.29
N GLU A 58 14.40 -16.54 3.34
CA GLU A 58 14.93 -17.85 2.95
C GLU A 58 15.20 -17.92 1.44
N TYR A 59 14.23 -17.50 0.62
CA TYR A 59 14.32 -17.64 -0.84
C TYR A 59 15.29 -16.64 -1.48
N SER A 60 15.38 -15.43 -0.94
CA SER A 60 16.29 -14.40 -1.47
C SER A 60 17.72 -14.58 -0.98
N GLY A 61 17.91 -15.11 0.24
CA GLY A 61 19.21 -15.16 0.90
C GLY A 61 19.77 -13.78 1.26
N LEU A 62 18.97 -12.71 1.14
CA LEU A 62 19.40 -11.34 1.47
C LEU A 62 19.51 -11.17 2.98
N THR A 63 20.66 -10.66 3.43
CA THR A 63 20.91 -10.39 4.86
C THR A 63 20.85 -8.90 5.20
N ASP A 64 21.12 -8.02 4.24
CA ASP A 64 20.98 -6.58 4.43
C ASP A 64 19.50 -6.18 4.50
N HIS A 65 19.12 -5.50 5.60
CA HIS A 65 17.74 -5.12 5.86
C HIS A 65 17.16 -4.17 4.79
N ARG A 66 18.00 -3.31 4.20
CA ARG A 66 17.54 -2.36 3.18
C ARG A 66 17.31 -3.07 1.85
N ASP A 67 18.21 -3.95 1.45
CA ASP A 67 18.03 -4.78 0.26
C ASP A 67 16.80 -5.68 0.41
N LEU A 68 16.63 -6.32 1.56
CA LEU A 68 15.44 -7.14 1.84
C LEU A 68 14.14 -6.31 1.76
N ALA A 69 14.11 -5.11 2.34
CA ALA A 69 12.95 -4.22 2.26
C ALA A 69 12.63 -3.77 0.82
N ASN A 70 13.66 -3.49 0.01
CA ASN A 70 13.50 -3.13 -1.41
C ASN A 70 13.04 -4.33 -2.26
N PHE A 71 13.48 -5.54 -1.93
CA PHE A 71 13.04 -6.75 -2.60
C PHE A 71 11.55 -7.03 -2.30
N ARG A 72 11.16 -6.90 -1.02
CA ARG A 72 9.78 -6.95 -0.54
C ARG A 72 8.88 -5.93 -1.27
N ASP A 73 9.31 -4.68 -1.40
CA ASP A 73 8.59 -3.64 -2.16
C ASP A 73 8.23 -4.11 -3.59
N GLY A 74 9.19 -4.71 -4.30
CA GLY A 74 8.97 -5.24 -5.64
C GLY A 74 7.94 -6.37 -5.69
N LEU A 75 7.94 -7.27 -4.70
CA LEU A 75 6.96 -8.33 -4.56
C LEU A 75 5.57 -7.77 -4.28
N TYR A 76 5.43 -6.81 -3.35
CA TYR A 76 4.15 -6.18 -3.03
C TYR A 76 3.53 -5.49 -4.25
N ARG A 77 4.36 -4.78 -5.02
CA ARG A 77 3.93 -4.12 -6.27
C ARG A 77 3.55 -5.13 -7.35
N SER A 78 4.18 -6.29 -7.38
CA SER A 78 3.80 -7.40 -8.27
C SER A 78 2.50 -8.09 -7.83
N LEU A 79 2.09 -7.94 -6.57
CA LEU A 79 0.78 -8.39 -6.10
C LEU A 79 -0.33 -7.35 -6.32
N THR A 80 -0.01 -6.11 -6.66
CA THR A 80 -1.00 -5.04 -6.97
C THR A 80 -1.68 -5.27 -8.32
N THR A 81 -2.43 -6.37 -8.42
CA THR A 81 -3.20 -6.79 -9.59
C THR A 81 -4.49 -7.44 -9.12
N ILE A 82 -5.54 -7.30 -9.92
CA ILE A 82 -6.88 -7.84 -9.61
C ILE A 82 -6.88 -9.38 -9.56
N ASP A 83 -5.85 -10.02 -10.11
CA ASP A 83 -5.63 -11.47 -9.94
C ASP A 83 -5.35 -11.88 -8.48
N ALA A 84 -4.86 -10.96 -7.64
CA ALA A 84 -4.57 -11.22 -6.22
C ALA A 84 -5.76 -10.93 -5.29
N MET A 85 -6.83 -10.31 -5.80
CA MET A 85 -8.02 -9.99 -5.01
C MET A 85 -8.76 -11.27 -4.59
N GLY A 86 -9.16 -11.35 -3.32
CA GLY A 86 -9.83 -12.52 -2.77
C GLY A 86 -8.92 -13.73 -2.53
N THR A 87 -7.60 -13.53 -2.57
CA THR A 87 -6.59 -14.55 -2.23
C THR A 87 -5.92 -14.22 -0.89
N ASP A 88 -5.05 -15.11 -0.42
CA ASP A 88 -4.23 -14.89 0.79
C ASP A 88 -3.27 -13.69 0.70
N ALA A 89 -3.14 -13.05 -0.48
CA ALA A 89 -2.33 -11.84 -0.63
C ALA A 89 -2.78 -10.72 0.30
N VAL A 90 -4.10 -10.52 0.49
CA VAL A 90 -4.63 -9.44 1.34
C VAL A 90 -4.23 -9.60 2.81
N PRO A 91 -4.58 -10.71 3.50
CA PRO A 91 -4.16 -10.89 4.89
C PRO A 91 -2.63 -10.92 5.02
N LEU A 92 -1.91 -11.53 4.07
CA LEU A 92 -0.45 -11.54 4.08
C LEU A 92 0.16 -10.13 4.01
N LEU A 93 -0.37 -9.26 3.14
CA LEU A 93 0.05 -7.86 3.02
C LEU A 93 -0.22 -7.09 4.31
N MET A 94 -1.35 -7.31 4.98
CA MET A 94 -1.64 -6.70 6.28
C MET A 94 -0.61 -7.11 7.34
N GLU A 95 -0.20 -8.39 7.38
CA GLU A 95 0.83 -8.89 8.29
C GLU A 95 2.19 -8.21 8.05
N GLN A 96 2.51 -7.81 6.81
CA GLN A 96 3.80 -7.19 6.48
C GLN A 96 4.04 -5.84 7.16
N TYR A 97 3.00 -5.15 7.65
CA TYR A 97 3.16 -3.93 8.44
C TYR A 97 3.86 -4.16 9.78
N TYR A 98 3.81 -5.39 10.30
CA TYR A 98 4.28 -5.75 11.65
C TYR A 98 5.55 -6.62 11.64
N LEU A 99 6.34 -6.57 10.55
CA LEU A 99 7.65 -7.23 10.50
C LEU A 99 8.61 -6.71 11.58
N ASN A 100 9.57 -7.55 11.96
CA ASN A 100 10.65 -7.20 12.86
C ASN A 100 12.02 -7.57 12.23
N PRO A 101 12.87 -6.59 11.87
CA PRO A 101 12.67 -5.15 12.06
C PRO A 101 11.51 -4.59 11.19
N PRO A 102 10.88 -3.47 11.59
CA PRO A 102 9.83 -2.85 10.80
C PRO A 102 10.36 -2.40 9.44
N LEU A 103 9.49 -2.44 8.44
CA LEU A 103 9.82 -1.89 7.13
C LEU A 103 10.07 -0.38 7.23
N PRO A 104 11.08 0.16 6.52
CA PRO A 104 11.17 1.60 6.33
C PRO A 104 9.88 2.15 5.74
N GLU A 105 9.46 3.35 6.18
CA GLU A 105 8.19 3.95 5.76
C GLU A 105 8.01 3.98 4.24
N ILE A 106 9.09 4.31 3.50
CA ILE A 106 9.08 4.36 2.04
C ILE A 106 8.66 3.04 1.39
N ASN A 107 9.04 1.90 1.96
CA ASN A 107 8.70 0.56 1.46
C ASN A 107 7.28 0.16 1.90
N SER A 108 6.83 0.59 3.07
CA SER A 108 5.48 0.29 3.57
C SER A 108 4.36 0.92 2.72
N PHE A 109 4.65 1.99 1.96
CA PHE A 109 3.71 2.55 0.97
C PHE A 109 3.27 1.53 -0.09
N ALA A 110 4.14 0.60 -0.49
CA ALA A 110 3.76 -0.43 -1.46
C ALA A 110 2.69 -1.37 -0.91
N ILE A 111 2.73 -1.68 0.39
CA ILE A 111 1.68 -2.45 1.07
C ILE A 111 0.37 -1.69 1.03
N GLY A 112 0.37 -0.43 1.47
CA GLY A 112 -0.84 0.40 1.50
C GLY A 112 -1.46 0.58 0.12
N ASN A 113 -0.64 0.79 -0.92
CA ASN A 113 -1.10 0.91 -2.29
C ASN A 113 -1.69 -0.41 -2.84
N ALA A 114 -1.09 -1.55 -2.49
CA ALA A 114 -1.65 -2.85 -2.83
C ALA A 114 -3.02 -3.05 -2.14
N LEU A 115 -3.11 -2.82 -0.83
CA LEU A 115 -4.35 -2.95 -0.08
C LEU A 115 -5.45 -1.99 -0.53
N LEU A 116 -5.11 -0.75 -0.93
CA LEU A 116 -6.08 0.18 -1.51
C LEU A 116 -6.80 -0.39 -2.74
N TYR A 117 -6.14 -1.28 -3.48
CA TYR A 117 -6.69 -1.91 -4.68
C TYR A 117 -7.30 -3.30 -4.40
N LEU A 118 -6.72 -4.05 -3.47
CA LEU A 118 -7.05 -5.47 -3.24
C LEU A 118 -8.06 -5.72 -2.12
N ALA A 119 -8.08 -4.87 -1.09
CA ALA A 119 -8.97 -5.06 0.06
C ALA A 119 -10.43 -4.88 -0.35
N VAL A 120 -11.28 -5.77 0.16
CA VAL A 120 -12.72 -5.83 -0.11
C VAL A 120 -13.53 -5.46 1.15
N PRO A 121 -14.84 -5.18 1.04
CA PRO A 121 -15.62 -4.71 2.20
C PRO A 121 -15.58 -5.62 3.44
N SER A 122 -15.35 -6.93 3.29
CA SER A 122 -15.19 -7.83 4.43
C SER A 122 -13.91 -7.60 5.24
N ASP A 123 -12.92 -6.93 4.67
CA ASP A 123 -11.63 -6.60 5.33
C ASP A 123 -11.71 -5.31 6.15
N TYR A 124 -12.89 -4.69 6.22
CA TYR A 124 -13.06 -3.34 6.78
C TYR A 124 -12.54 -3.23 8.21
N GLU A 125 -12.83 -4.20 9.08
CA GLU A 125 -12.40 -4.15 10.48
C GLU A 125 -10.87 -4.12 10.59
N GLN A 126 -10.17 -4.94 9.80
CA GLN A 126 -8.71 -4.96 9.80
C GLN A 126 -8.13 -3.69 9.17
N MET A 127 -8.70 -3.21 8.06
CA MET A 127 -8.31 -1.95 7.43
C MET A 127 -8.50 -0.75 8.36
N ALA A 128 -9.59 -0.70 9.14
CA ALA A 128 -9.84 0.36 10.11
C ALA A 128 -8.80 0.36 11.23
N LYS A 129 -8.44 -0.83 11.75
CA LYS A 129 -7.36 -0.99 12.74
C LYS A 129 -6.01 -0.49 12.21
N LEU A 130 -5.64 -0.91 11.00
CA LEU A 130 -4.40 -0.47 10.36
C LEU A 130 -4.38 1.05 10.10
N GLY A 131 -5.49 1.64 9.67
CA GLY A 131 -5.59 3.08 9.45
C GLY A 131 -5.43 3.90 10.75
N ALA A 132 -5.95 3.39 11.86
CA ALA A 132 -5.87 4.03 13.17
C ALA A 132 -4.51 3.83 13.89
N ASP A 133 -3.72 2.83 13.47
CA ASP A 133 -2.44 2.50 14.10
C ASP A 133 -1.33 3.51 13.72
N ARG A 134 -1.11 4.48 14.60
CA ARG A 134 -0.10 5.54 14.42
C ARG A 134 1.33 5.02 14.35
N SER A 135 1.60 3.82 14.87
CA SER A 135 2.95 3.23 14.84
C SER A 135 3.41 2.88 13.42
N LEU A 136 2.48 2.75 12.47
CA LEU A 136 2.76 2.42 11.07
C LEU A 136 3.20 3.63 10.22
N GLY A 137 3.28 4.82 10.81
CA GLY A 137 3.75 6.04 10.15
C GLY A 137 2.99 6.36 8.85
N SER A 138 3.68 6.94 7.88
CA SER A 138 3.07 7.38 6.61
C SER A 138 2.63 6.22 5.70
N GLY A 139 3.11 4.99 5.95
CA GLY A 139 2.78 3.78 5.20
C GLY A 139 1.30 3.42 5.14
N ARG A 140 0.51 3.87 6.14
CA ARG A 140 -0.93 3.60 6.24
C ARG A 140 -1.80 4.60 5.48
N ALA A 141 -1.22 5.63 4.85
CA ALA A 141 -2.02 6.70 4.23
C ALA A 141 -2.99 6.21 3.13
N ALA A 142 -2.61 5.19 2.36
CA ALA A 142 -3.48 4.58 1.36
C ALA A 142 -4.64 3.79 1.98
N ILE A 143 -4.49 3.28 3.21
CA ILE A 143 -5.56 2.62 3.96
C ILE A 143 -6.62 3.65 4.38
N LEU A 144 -6.22 4.84 4.82
CA LEU A 144 -7.15 5.94 5.10
C LEU A 144 -7.97 6.33 3.86
N GLU A 145 -7.32 6.36 2.69
CA GLU A 145 -8.02 6.58 1.42
C GLU A 145 -9.03 5.47 1.12
N TRP A 146 -8.67 4.20 1.37
CA TRP A 146 -9.57 3.07 1.19
C TRP A 146 -10.80 3.16 2.10
N LEU A 147 -10.62 3.51 3.38
CA LEU A 147 -11.71 3.65 4.35
C LEU A 147 -12.75 4.69 3.92
N VAL A 148 -12.28 5.83 3.40
CA VAL A 148 -13.17 6.87 2.87
C VAL A 148 -13.93 6.40 1.63
N LYS A 149 -13.28 5.63 0.74
CA LYS A 149 -13.91 5.08 -0.46
C LYS A 149 -15.02 4.07 -0.16
N GLN A 150 -15.02 3.44 1.02
CA GLN A 150 -16.12 2.57 1.44
C GLN A 150 -17.41 3.35 1.73
N GLY A 151 -17.34 4.67 1.91
CA GLY A 151 -18.51 5.53 2.11
C GLY A 151 -19.18 5.35 3.47
N LEU A 152 -18.52 4.72 4.44
CA LEU A 152 -19.03 4.51 5.79
C LEU A 152 -18.67 5.69 6.71
N PRO A 153 -19.61 6.23 7.51
CA PRO A 153 -19.34 7.33 8.44
C PRO A 153 -18.19 7.05 9.41
N GLU A 154 -18.09 5.82 9.90
CA GLU A 154 -17.04 5.38 10.81
C GLU A 154 -15.66 5.42 10.13
N GLY A 155 -15.60 5.13 8.83
CA GLY A 155 -14.36 5.17 8.05
C GLY A 155 -13.88 6.59 7.83
N LEU A 156 -14.82 7.51 7.57
CA LEU A 156 -14.55 8.94 7.53
C LEU A 156 -14.03 9.44 8.89
N GLN A 157 -14.65 9.00 9.99
CA GLN A 157 -14.24 9.40 11.34
C GLN A 157 -12.80 8.96 11.64
N VAL A 158 -12.42 7.73 11.28
CA VAL A 158 -11.01 7.28 11.39
C VAL A 158 -10.07 8.26 10.71
N VAL A 159 -10.37 8.70 9.48
CA VAL A 159 -9.50 9.66 8.77
C VAL A 159 -9.47 11.03 9.45
N VAL A 160 -10.61 11.52 9.95
CA VAL A 160 -10.68 12.79 10.70
C VAL A 160 -9.80 12.73 11.95
N ASP A 161 -9.83 11.62 12.68
CA ASP A 161 -9.04 11.40 13.89
C ASP A 161 -7.52 11.28 13.64
N GLN A 162 -7.10 11.17 12.38
CA GLN A 162 -5.69 11.14 11.99
C GLN A 162 -5.17 12.48 11.43
N LEU A 163 -5.99 13.53 11.32
CA LEU A 163 -5.54 14.78 10.69
C LEU A 163 -4.50 15.54 11.53
N ASP A 164 -4.44 15.32 12.84
CA ASP A 164 -3.40 15.87 13.70
C ASP A 164 -2.03 15.21 13.45
N ASP A 165 -1.97 14.00 12.93
CA ASP A 165 -0.73 13.28 12.61
C ASP A 165 -0.08 13.81 11.32
N PRO A 166 1.08 14.49 11.40
CA PRO A 166 1.74 15.08 10.24
C PRO A 166 2.18 14.04 9.19
N SER A 167 2.39 12.78 9.56
CA SER A 167 2.81 11.71 8.64
C SER A 167 1.76 11.37 7.59
N VAL A 168 0.47 11.61 7.89
CA VAL A 168 -0.65 11.27 7.01
C VAL A 168 -1.59 12.44 6.71
N ARG A 169 -1.52 13.54 7.48
CA ARG A 169 -2.40 14.72 7.37
C ARG A 169 -2.67 15.19 5.93
N PRO A 170 -1.68 15.49 5.07
CA PRO A 170 -1.98 15.98 3.72
C PRO A 170 -2.78 14.96 2.89
N LEU A 171 -2.48 13.66 3.05
CA LEU A 171 -3.17 12.58 2.38
C LEU A 171 -4.56 12.31 2.99
N GLY A 172 -4.72 12.46 4.31
CA GLY A 172 -6.00 12.39 5.00
C GLY A 172 -6.98 13.49 4.55
N ILE A 173 -6.51 14.75 4.50
CA ILE A 173 -7.32 15.88 3.97
C ILE A 173 -7.72 15.64 2.51
N ARG A 174 -6.80 15.07 1.70
CA ARG A 174 -7.08 14.67 0.32
C ARG A 174 -8.11 13.54 0.24
N ALA A 175 -8.02 12.55 1.12
CA ALA A 175 -8.93 11.41 1.19
C ALA A 175 -10.35 11.86 1.53
N ILE A 176 -10.54 12.72 2.55
CA ILE A 176 -11.85 13.27 2.95
C ILE A 176 -12.64 13.80 1.75
N ARG A 177 -11.98 14.50 0.82
CA ARG A 177 -12.60 15.08 -0.39
C ARG A 177 -13.25 14.05 -1.31
N GLN A 178 -12.89 12.77 -1.16
CA GLN A 178 -13.43 11.65 -1.93
C GLN A 178 -14.69 11.04 -1.30
N TYR A 179 -14.99 11.35 -0.02
CA TYR A 179 -16.19 10.85 0.66
C TYR A 179 -17.46 11.41 0.01
N LYS A 180 -18.51 10.58 -0.10
CA LYS A 180 -19.78 10.94 -0.74
C LYS A 180 -20.97 10.42 0.07
N PRO A 181 -21.97 11.29 0.36
CA PRO A 181 -21.96 12.74 0.21
C PRO A 181 -21.00 13.43 1.20
N LEU A 182 -20.41 14.56 0.83
CA LEU A 182 -19.53 15.32 1.75
C LEU A 182 -20.35 15.93 2.90
N PRO A 183 -20.03 15.67 4.18
CA PRO A 183 -20.74 16.28 5.31
C PRO A 183 -20.39 17.77 5.49
N SER A 184 -21.38 18.59 5.85
CA SER A 184 -21.22 20.03 6.14
C SER A 184 -20.35 20.30 7.38
N GLY A 185 -20.41 19.43 8.39
CA GLY A 185 -19.65 19.57 9.63
C GLY A 185 -18.12 19.50 9.51
N LEU A 186 -17.57 19.16 8.33
CA LEU A 186 -16.12 19.03 8.15
C LEU A 186 -15.41 20.37 7.85
N ARG A 187 -16.15 21.44 7.55
CA ARG A 187 -15.55 22.72 7.16
C ARG A 187 -14.65 23.31 8.25
N PRO A 188 -15.06 23.39 9.54
CA PRO A 188 -14.19 23.86 10.61
C PRO A 188 -12.98 22.95 10.82
N VAL A 189 -13.18 21.64 10.70
CA VAL A 189 -12.13 20.62 10.85
C VAL A 189 -11.02 20.79 9.82
N VAL A 190 -11.34 21.11 8.57
CA VAL A 190 -10.33 21.32 7.52
C VAL A 190 -9.76 22.75 7.54
N ALA A 191 -10.56 23.75 7.93
CA ALA A 191 -10.17 25.16 7.90
C ALA A 191 -8.97 25.49 8.81
N GLN A 192 -8.80 24.76 9.92
CA GLN A 192 -7.66 24.95 10.82
C GLN A 192 -6.29 24.70 10.15
N TYR A 193 -6.26 23.98 9.02
CA TYR A 193 -5.03 23.65 8.29
C TYR A 193 -4.67 24.63 7.16
N LEU A 194 -5.36 25.77 7.05
CA LEU A 194 -5.09 26.78 6.00
C LEU A 194 -3.74 27.48 6.14
N ASP A 195 -3.22 27.53 7.37
CA ASP A 195 -1.97 28.19 7.75
C ASP A 195 -0.92 27.18 8.31
N ASP A 196 -1.13 25.88 8.07
CA ASP A 196 -0.19 24.82 8.48
C ASP A 196 1.22 25.09 7.91
N PRO A 197 2.32 24.81 8.63
CA PRO A 197 3.67 25.02 8.12
C PRO A 197 3.97 24.22 6.83
N ASP A 198 3.36 23.06 6.64
CA ASP A 198 3.53 22.24 5.43
C ASP A 198 2.71 22.80 4.25
N SER A 199 3.40 23.10 3.15
CA SER A 199 2.77 23.66 1.95
C SER A 199 1.81 22.69 1.26
N GLU A 200 2.05 21.38 1.32
CA GLU A 200 1.16 20.37 0.76
C GLU A 200 -0.12 20.27 1.60
N VAL A 201 -0.01 20.39 2.93
CA VAL A 201 -1.19 20.46 3.83
C VAL A 201 -2.07 21.65 3.49
N ARG A 202 -1.49 22.86 3.38
CA ARG A 202 -2.25 24.07 3.01
C ARG A 202 -2.94 23.92 1.65
N LYS A 203 -2.26 23.33 0.68
CA LYS A 203 -2.79 23.07 -0.66
C LYS A 203 -3.98 22.10 -0.62
N GLN A 204 -3.87 20.99 0.11
CA GLN A 204 -4.96 20.04 0.23
C GLN A 204 -6.15 20.60 1.02
N ALA A 205 -5.90 21.37 2.08
CA ALA A 205 -6.95 22.06 2.85
C ALA A 205 -7.77 23.00 1.96
N ARG A 206 -7.13 23.90 1.20
CA ARG A 206 -7.80 24.81 0.25
C ARG A 206 -8.60 24.04 -0.80
N ALA A 207 -8.04 22.97 -1.36
CA ALA A 207 -8.72 22.16 -2.37
C ALA A 207 -9.93 21.39 -1.81
N THR A 208 -9.88 20.96 -0.56
CA THR A 208 -10.99 20.26 0.12
C THR A 208 -12.09 21.23 0.55
N LEU A 209 -11.78 22.40 1.12
CA LEU A 209 -12.76 23.42 1.50
C LEU A 209 -13.59 23.94 0.32
N LYS A 210 -13.03 23.98 -0.90
CA LYS A 210 -13.77 24.34 -2.12
C LYS A 210 -14.89 23.35 -2.48
N LYS A 211 -14.82 22.11 -1.98
CA LYS A 211 -15.80 21.05 -2.27
C LYS A 211 -16.75 20.77 -1.11
N LEU A 212 -16.38 21.14 0.11
CA LEU A 212 -17.25 20.98 1.27
C LEU A 212 -18.45 21.91 1.13
N PRO A 213 -19.67 21.41 1.40
CA PRO A 213 -20.83 22.29 1.50
C PRO A 213 -20.64 23.29 2.65
N ASP A 214 -21.42 24.37 2.59
CA ASP A 214 -21.51 25.33 3.68
C ASP A 214 -22.12 24.70 4.94
#